data_AF-A0A662EKS0-F1
#
_entry.id   AF-A0A662EKS0-F1
#
_cell.length_a   1.000
_cell.length_b   1.000
_cell.length_c   1.000
_cell.angle_alpha   90.00
_cell.angle_beta   90.00
_cell.angle_gamma   90.00
#
_symmetry.space_group_name_H-M   'P 1'
#
loop_
_entity.id
_entity.type
_entity.pdbx_description
1 polymer ?
#
loop_
_entity_poly.entity_id
_entity_poly.type
_entity_poly.pdbx_seq_one_letter_code
_entity_poly.pdbx_strand_id
1 'polypeptide(L)' 'FDVVSEKYWDMFEAGIIDPTKVTRSALQNAVSIAGMLLTTDALVAEIKEKEENPAATGMPGGMPY' A
#
# COMPACT_ATOMS: atom_id res chain seq x y z
N PHE A 1 14.08 -17.14 16.87
CA PHE A 1 13.82 -16.16 17.95
C PHE A 1 12.31 -16.10 18.08
N ASP A 2 11.78 -16.51 19.23
CA ASP A 2 10.36 -16.36 19.52
C ASP A 2 10.14 -14.92 19.99
N VAL A 3 9.33 -14.19 19.21
CA VAL A 3 9.06 -12.76 19.45
C VAL A 3 8.13 -12.53 20.64
N VAL A 4 7.34 -13.52 21.05
CA VAL A 4 6.38 -13.38 22.17
C VAL A 4 7.09 -13.57 23.51
N SER A 5 8.01 -14.54 23.59
CA SER A 5 8.79 -14.81 24.81
C SER A 5 10.16 -14.13 24.87
N GLU A 6 10.55 -13.44 23.80
CA GLU A 6 11.84 -12.75 23.60
C GLU A 6 13.06 -13.65 23.82
N LYS A 7 12.97 -14.92 23.42
CA LYS A 7 14.02 -15.93 23.65
C LYS A 7 14.37 -16.68 22.37
N TYR A 8 15.56 -17.29 22.38
CA TYR A 8 15.99 -18.19 21.32
C TYR A 8 15.60 -19.63 21.68
N TRP A 9 14.83 -20.26 20.78
CA TRP A 9 14.33 -21.62 20.89
C TRP A 9 14.49 -22.31 19.52
N ASP A 10 14.47 -23.64 19.51
CA ASP A 10 14.19 -24.38 18.28
C ASP A 10 12.72 -24.14 17.88
N MET A 11 12.50 -23.64 16.67
CA MET A 11 11.16 -23.24 16.22
C MET A 11 10.26 -24.44 15.88
N PHE A 12 10.85 -25.59 15.52
CA PHE A 12 10.10 -26.82 15.26
C PHE A 12 9.62 -27.44 16.56
N GLU A 13 10.48 -27.56 17.56
CA GLU A 13 10.12 -28.05 18.90
C GLU A 13 9.09 -27.14 19.59
N ALA A 14 9.20 -25.82 19.39
CA ALA A 14 8.24 -24.84 19.89
C ALA A 14 6.89 -24.86 19.14
N GLY A 15 6.77 -25.59 18.02
CA GLY A 15 5.56 -25.65 17.20
C GLY A 15 5.27 -24.38 16.40
N ILE A 16 6.24 -23.47 16.28
CA ILE A 16 6.14 -22.22 15.51
C ILE A 16 6.57 -22.53 14.06
N ILE A 17 5.63 -23.08 13.28
CA ILE A 17 5.90 -23.61 11.95
C ILE A 17 5.06 -22.88 10.90
N ASP A 18 5.71 -22.36 9.86
CA ASP A 18 5.04 -21.81 8.69
C ASP A 18 4.90 -22.86 7.59
N PRO A 19 3.73 -22.95 6.91
CA PRO A 19 3.57 -23.85 5.78
C PRO A 19 4.53 -23.48 4.64
N THR A 20 5.29 -24.44 4.12
CA THR A 20 6.28 -24.22 3.05
C THR A 20 5.70 -23.50 1.83
N LYS A 21 4.44 -23.80 1.48
CA LYS A 21 3.73 -23.13 0.38
C LYS A 21 3.59 -21.62 0.62
N VAL A 22 3.27 -21.21 1.85
CA VAL A 22 3.01 -19.81 2.20
C VAL A 22 4.29 -19.00 2.10
N THR A 23 5.38 -19.43 2.76
CA THR A 23 6.66 -18.72 2.73
C THR A 23 7.20 -18.59 1.30
N ARG A 24 7.11 -19.67 0.50
CA ARG A 24 7.54 -19.65 -0.90
C ARG A 24 6.71 -18.68 -1.74
N SER A 25 5.38 -18.78 -1.66
CA SER A 25 4.50 -17.92 -2.45
C SER A 25 4.61 -16.45 -2.05
N ALA A 26 4.77 -16.15 -0.76
CA ALA A 26 5.00 -14.79 -0.28
C ALA A 26 6.27 -14.19 -0.90
N LEU A 27 7.39 -14.93 -0.87
CA LEU A 27 8.64 -14.49 -1.49
C LEU A 27 8.52 -14.31 -3.01
N GLN A 28 7.92 -15.28 -3.71
CA GLN A 28 7.73 -15.22 -5.15
C GLN A 28 6.91 -14.00 -5.58
N ASN A 29 5.83 -13.71 -4.86
CA ASN A 29 4.98 -12.55 -5.14
C ASN A 29 5.71 -11.23 -4.86
N ALA A 30 6.46 -11.14 -3.76
CA ALA A 30 7.25 -9.96 -3.42
C ALA A 30 8.32 -9.67 -4.48
N VAL A 31 9.07 -10.69 -4.89
CA VAL A 31 10.10 -10.56 -5.93
C VAL A 31 9.51 -10.21 -7.28
N SER A 32 8.33 -10.73 -7.62
CA SER A 32 7.63 -10.38 -8.87
C SER A 32 7.37 -8.88 -8.98
N ILE A 33 6.76 -8.29 -7.95
CA ILE A 33 6.47 -6.85 -7.92
C ILE A 33 7.76 -6.03 -7.84
N ALA A 34 8.71 -6.42 -6.99
CA ALA A 34 9.99 -5.73 -6.87
C ALA A 34 10.75 -5.72 -8.21
N GLY A 35 10.76 -6.84 -8.92
CA GLY A 35 11.38 -6.97 -10.24
C GLY A 35 10.76 -6.03 -11.27
N MET A 36 9.42 -6.01 -11.36
CA MET A 36 8.71 -5.06 -12.22
C MET A 36 9.06 -3.60 -11.89
N LEU A 37 9.01 -3.23 -10.60
CA LEU A 37 9.29 -1.86 -10.16
C LEU A 37 10.71 -1.41 -10.48
N LEU A 38 11.71 -2.28 -10.27
CA LEU A 38 13.12 -1.97 -10.54
C LEU A 38 13.41 -1.72 -12.02
N THR A 39 12.65 -2.35 -12.93
CA THR A 39 12.82 -2.17 -14.38
C THR A 39 11.91 -1.12 -14.98
N THR A 40 10.98 -0.55 -14.21
CA THR A 40 10.05 0.47 -14.69
C THR A 40 10.72 1.85 -14.61
N ASP A 41 11.02 2.44 -15.75
CA ASP A 41 11.76 3.72 -15.83
C ASP A 41 10.86 4.96 -15.62
N ALA A 42 9.57 4.86 -15.99
CA ALA A 42 8.61 5.95 -15.85
C ALA A 42 7.20 5.43 -15.56
N LEU A 43 6.41 6.25 -14.86
CA LEU A 43 4.98 6.02 -14.58
C LEU A 43 4.17 7.19 -15.13
N VAL A 44 3.07 6.89 -15.81
CA VAL A 44 2.10 7.90 -16.26
C VAL A 44 0.85 7.75 -15.39
N ALA A 45 0.45 8.84 -14.74
CA ALA A 45 -0.72 8.89 -13.88
C ALA A 45 -1.68 9.99 -14.34
N GLU A 46 -2.97 9.81 -14.08
CA GLU A 46 -3.99 10.82 -14.33
C GLU A 46 -3.84 11.98 -13.33
N ILE A 47 -4.02 13.21 -13.81
CA ILE A 47 -4.03 14.38 -12.95
C ILE A 47 -5.32 14.35 -12.14
N LYS A 48 -5.19 14.46 -10.81
CA LYS A 48 -6.36 14.59 -9.93
C LYS A 48 -7.15 15.84 -10.31
N GLU A 49 -8.38 15.65 -10.78
CA GLU A 49 -9.31 16.75 -11.04
C GLU A 49 -9.58 17.51 -9.72
N LYS A 50 -9.61 18.84 -9.80
CA LYS A 50 -10.16 19.64 -8.70
C LYS A 50 -11.67 19.46 -8.75
N GLU A 51 -12.25 18.96 -7.67
CA GLU A 51 -13.71 19.02 -7.51
C GLU A 51 -14.14 20.48 -7.64
N GLU A 52 -14.97 20.78 -8.65
CA GLU A 52 -15.60 22.09 -8.77
C GLU A 52 -16.50 22.27 -7.55
N ASN A 53 -16.14 23.23 -6.70
CA ASN A 53 -16.90 23.55 -5.51
C ASN A 53 -18.28 24.08 -5.98
N PRO A 54 -19.40 23.37 -5.74
CA PRO A 54 -20.72 23.74 -6.29
C PRO A 54 -21.30 25.03 -5.67
N ALA A 55 -20.53 25.76 -4.86
CA ALA A 55 -20.93 27.00 -4.20
C ALA A 55 -20.59 28.29 -4.98
N ALA A 56 -19.93 28.20 -6.15
CA ALA A 56 -19.52 29.38 -6.92
C ALA A 56 -20.54 29.88 -7.97
N THR A 57 -21.75 29.32 -8.02
CA THR A 57 -22.81 29.72 -8.97
C THR A 57 -24.04 30.25 -8.23
N GLY A 58 -24.00 31.51 -7.78
CA GLY A 58 -25.13 32.07 -7.03
C GLY A 58 -25.11 33.59 -6.77
N MET A 59 -25.26 34.36 -7.86
CA MET A 59 -25.90 35.70 -7.93
C MET A 59 -25.19 36.97 -7.37
N PRO A 60 -25.03 38.03 -8.19
CA PRO A 60 -24.50 39.33 -7.78
C PRO A 60 -25.50 40.10 -6.89
N GLY A 61 -25.03 40.50 -5.70
CA GLY A 61 -25.74 41.42 -4.82
C GLY A 61 -25.92 42.78 -5.51
N GLY A 62 -27.18 43.15 -5.76
CA GLY A 62 -27.55 44.47 -6.26
C GLY A 62 -27.18 45.57 -5.27
N MET A 63 -26.51 46.60 -5.77
CA MET A 63 -26.10 47.79 -5.01
C MET A 63 -27.29 48.76 -4.91
N PRO A 64 -27.74 49.17 -3.71
CA PRO A 64 -28.74 50.21 -3.56
C PRO A 64 -28.11 51.61 -3.66
N TYR A 65 -28.70 52.41 -4.56
CA TYR A 65 -28.55 53.85 -4.82
C TYR A 65 -27.22 54.37 -5.38
#